data_AF-A0A3N5GJ42-F1
#
_entry.id   AF-A0A3N5GJ42-F1
#
_cell.length_a   1.000
_cell.length_b   1.000
_cell.length_c   1.000
_cell.angle_alpha   90.00
_cell.angle_beta   90.00
_cell.angle_gamma   90.00
#
_symmetry.space_group_name_H-M   'P 1'
#
loop_
_entity.id
_entity.type
_entity.pdbx_description
1 polymer ?
#
loop_
_entity_poly.entity_id
_entity_poly.type
_entity_poly.pdbx_seq_one_letter_code
_entity_poly.pdbx_strand_id
1 'polypeptide(L)'
;LAVSTTHDVLEDVTLYLKRSKTAVGRIVPLTIHPQPGPTAVERGDGLHALQLAQDLSLRIRARSPQERARPLHLFAAAPNALLFFLGQLARSFGEVQLYEHDFGSGKPGAYVRSLRLPVG
;
A
#
# COMPACT_ATOMS: atom_id res chain seq x y z
N LEU A 1 -2.81 5.42 0.24
CA LEU A 1 -3.50 4.10 0.28
C LEU A 1 -2.99 3.36 1.49
N ALA A 2 -3.90 2.71 2.22
CA ALA A 2 -3.59 1.83 3.33
C ALA A 2 -4.04 0.42 2.94
N VAL A 3 -3.10 -0.45 2.60
CA VAL A 3 -3.37 -1.81 2.10
C VAL A 3 -3.21 -2.81 3.24
N SER A 4 -4.33 -3.37 3.68
CA SER A 4 -4.44 -4.30 4.79
C SER A 4 -4.69 -5.72 4.27
N THR A 5 -3.63 -6.53 4.09
CA THR A 5 -3.78 -7.94 3.71
C THR A 5 -3.34 -8.91 4.81
N THR A 6 -2.22 -8.65 5.49
CA THR A 6 -1.74 -9.50 6.59
C THR A 6 -2.30 -9.09 7.95
N HIS A 7 -2.51 -7.79 8.14
CA HIS A 7 -3.15 -7.18 9.30
C HIS A 7 -3.71 -5.80 8.89
N ASP A 8 -4.55 -5.21 9.73
CA ASP A 8 -5.06 -3.85 9.50
C ASP A 8 -3.99 -2.80 9.80
N VAL A 9 -3.79 -1.86 8.88
CA VAL A 9 -2.85 -0.74 9.00
C VAL A 9 -3.52 0.63 9.08
N LEU A 10 -4.85 0.73 9.01
CA LEU A 10 -5.54 2.02 8.87
C LEU A 10 -5.27 2.95 10.05
N GLU A 11 -5.34 2.44 11.27
CA GLU A 11 -5.10 3.23 12.49
C GLU A 11 -3.65 3.72 12.56
N ASP A 12 -2.70 2.82 12.30
CA ASP A 12 -1.27 3.10 12.29
C ASP A 12 -0.89 4.13 11.22
N VAL A 13 -1.44 4.02 10.02
CA VAL A 13 -1.24 4.98 8.93
C VAL A 13 -1.81 6.35 9.32
N THR A 14 -3.00 6.37 9.93
CA THR A 14 -3.62 7.61 10.40
C THR A 14 -2.76 8.30 11.46
N LEU A 15 -2.22 7.53 12.40
CA LEU A 15 -1.33 8.03 13.44
C LEU A 15 -0.02 8.57 12.87
N TYR A 16 0.58 7.87 11.92
CA TYR A 16 1.79 8.31 11.21
C TYR A 16 1.58 9.64 10.48
N LEU A 17 0.48 9.77 9.73
CA LEU A 17 0.19 10.97 8.96
C LEU A 17 -0.01 12.19 9.87
N LYS A 18 -0.71 12.01 11.01
CA LYS A 18 -0.87 13.06 12.03
C LYS A 18 0.48 13.51 12.60
N ARG A 19 1.37 12.57 12.97
CA ARG A 19 2.68 12.87 13.57
C ARG A 19 3.66 13.50 12.59
N SER A 20 3.75 12.95 11.38
CA SER A 20 4.67 13.40 10.34
C SER A 20 4.24 14.70 9.66
N LYS A 21 3.00 15.14 9.87
CA LYS A 21 2.37 16.27 9.16
C LYS A 21 2.42 16.11 7.64
N THR A 22 2.43 14.86 7.14
CA THR A 22 2.41 14.59 5.71
C THR A 22 1.03 14.94 5.17
N ALA A 23 0.96 15.94 4.28
CA ALA A 23 -0.28 16.38 3.67
C ALA A 23 -0.79 15.34 2.65
N VAL A 24 -1.96 14.76 2.91
CA VAL A 24 -2.66 13.85 1.99
C VAL A 24 -4.08 14.37 1.75
N GLY A 25 -4.59 14.19 0.53
CA GLY A 25 -5.96 14.61 0.19
C GLY A 25 -7.03 13.71 0.80
N ARG A 26 -6.79 12.39 0.82
CA ARG A 26 -7.62 11.40 1.51
C ARG A 26 -6.83 10.12 1.76
N ILE A 27 -7.31 9.33 2.72
CA ILE A 27 -6.87 7.96 2.93
C ILE A 27 -7.89 7.04 2.25
N VAL A 28 -7.41 6.06 1.49
CA VAL A 28 -8.27 5.00 0.91
C VAL A 28 -7.84 3.69 1.56
N PRO A 29 -8.65 3.14 2.49
CA PRO A 29 -8.41 1.82 3.05
C PRO A 29 -8.76 0.75 2.03
N LEU A 30 -7.87 -0.22 1.86
CA LEU A 30 -8.02 -1.35 0.96
C LEU A 30 -7.72 -2.61 1.75
N THR A 31 -8.77 -3.37 2.04
CA THR A 31 -8.72 -4.53 2.92
C THR A 31 -9.03 -5.78 2.11
N ILE A 32 -8.25 -6.85 2.31
CA ILE A 32 -8.55 -8.15 1.71
C ILE A 32 -9.83 -8.74 2.33
N HIS A 33 -10.66 -9.37 1.51
CA HIS A 33 -11.87 -10.08 1.95
C HIS A 33 -11.53 -11.54 2.29
N PRO A 34 -12.17 -12.17 3.30
CA PRO A 34 -13.16 -11.61 4.22
C PRO A 34 -12.56 -10.72 5.31
N GLN A 35 -11.30 -10.94 5.66
CA GLN A 35 -10.56 -10.15 6.64
C GLN A 35 -9.04 -10.30 6.43
N PRO A 36 -8.22 -9.33 6.87
CA PRO A 36 -6.77 -9.47 6.89
C PRO A 36 -6.30 -10.64 7.74
N GLY A 37 -5.19 -11.26 7.34
CA GLY A 37 -4.55 -12.30 8.11
C GLY A 37 -3.28 -12.83 7.46
N PRO A 38 -2.41 -13.51 8.23
CA PRO A 38 -1.13 -14.04 7.73
C PRO A 38 -1.29 -15.13 6.65
N THR A 39 -2.50 -15.66 6.48
CA THR A 39 -2.86 -16.67 5.47
C THR A 39 -3.91 -16.16 4.49
N ALA A 40 -4.22 -14.86 4.48
CA ALA A 40 -5.27 -14.29 3.63
C ALA A 40 -4.89 -14.32 2.15
N VAL A 41 -3.59 -14.28 1.84
CA VAL A 41 -3.08 -14.55 0.49
C VAL A 41 -2.69 -16.03 0.44
N GLU A 42 -3.23 -16.73 -0.55
CA GLU A 42 -3.01 -18.17 -0.72
C GLU A 42 -1.53 -18.46 -0.98
N ARG A 43 -1.06 -19.54 -0.36
CA ARG A 43 0.30 -20.05 -0.55
C ARG A 43 0.28 -20.98 -1.76
N GLY A 44 1.22 -20.83 -2.67
CA GLY A 44 1.27 -21.64 -3.89
C GLY A 44 2.15 -21.01 -4.97
N ASP A 45 1.68 -21.09 -6.20
CA ASP A 45 2.35 -20.58 -7.41
C ASP A 45 2.38 -19.03 -7.53
N GLY A 46 1.74 -18.33 -6.59
CA GLY A 46 1.66 -16.87 -6.56
C GLY A 46 0.55 -16.28 -7.43
N LEU A 47 -0.29 -17.11 -8.06
CA LEU A 47 -1.41 -16.63 -8.89
C LEU A 47 -2.36 -15.73 -8.11
N HIS A 48 -2.72 -16.10 -6.88
CA HIS A 48 -3.58 -15.27 -6.05
C HIS A 48 -2.95 -13.91 -5.71
N ALA A 49 -1.63 -13.87 -5.45
CA ALA A 49 -0.92 -12.61 -5.21
C ALA A 49 -0.91 -11.72 -6.47
N LEU A 50 -0.76 -12.32 -7.66
CA LEU A 50 -0.83 -11.61 -8.93
C LEU A 50 -2.23 -11.05 -9.19
N GLN A 51 -3.29 -11.84 -8.98
CA GLN A 51 -4.68 -11.40 -9.14
C GLN A 51 -5.01 -10.22 -8.22
N LEU A 52 -4.63 -10.31 -6.94
CA LEU A 52 -4.82 -9.21 -5.99
C LEU A 52 -4.04 -7.95 -6.41
N ALA A 53 -2.83 -8.09 -6.94
CA ALA A 53 -2.07 -6.96 -7.46
C ALA A 53 -2.74 -6.31 -8.68
N GLN A 54 -3.36 -7.10 -9.57
CA GLN A 54 -4.14 -6.62 -10.71
C GLN A 54 -5.40 -5.87 -10.26
N ASP A 55 -6.13 -6.41 -9.28
CA ASP A 55 -7.32 -5.75 -8.71
C ASP A 55 -6.96 -4.44 -8.01
N LEU A 56 -5.87 -4.45 -7.24
CA LEU A 56 -5.35 -3.25 -6.60
C LEU A 56 -4.92 -2.21 -7.64
N SER A 57 -4.26 -2.64 -8.71
CA SER A 57 -3.86 -1.79 -9.83
C SER A 57 -5.05 -1.10 -10.50
N LEU A 58 -6.17 -1.81 -10.71
CA LEU A 58 -7.42 -1.22 -11.21
C LEU A 58 -7.94 -0.12 -10.28
N ARG A 59 -7.97 -0.36 -8.96
CA ARG A 59 -8.38 0.65 -7.96
C ARG A 59 -7.45 1.85 -7.92
N ILE A 60 -6.14 1.64 -8.04
CA ILE A 60 -5.15 2.72 -8.09
C ILE A 60 -5.33 3.59 -9.34
N ARG A 61 -5.63 2.97 -10.48
CA ARG A 61 -5.82 3.67 -11.76
C ARG A 61 -7.15 4.41 -11.85
N ALA A 62 -8.17 3.99 -11.09
CA ALA A 62 -9.47 4.66 -11.02
C ALA A 62 -9.43 6.04 -10.30
N ARG A 63 -8.28 6.46 -9.77
CA ARG A 63 -8.07 7.80 -9.22
C ARG A 63 -8.26 8.88 -10.28
N SER A 64 -8.76 10.03 -9.87
CA SER A 64 -8.94 11.16 -10.78
C SER A 64 -7.61 11.71 -11.31
N PRO A 65 -7.58 12.42 -12.45
CA PRO A 65 -6.37 13.07 -12.93
C PRO A 65 -5.71 14.00 -11.88
N GLN A 66 -6.52 14.71 -11.08
CA GLN A 66 -6.02 15.57 -10.01
C GLN A 66 -5.33 14.78 -8.89
N GLU A 67 -5.84 13.60 -8.56
CA GLU A 67 -5.22 12.70 -7.58
C GLU A 67 -3.94 12.04 -8.09
N ARG A 68 -3.84 11.84 -9.41
CA ARG A 68 -2.66 11.26 -10.08
C ARG A 68 -1.55 12.27 -10.32
N ALA A 69 -1.87 13.57 -10.29
CA ALA A 69 -0.89 14.65 -10.37
C ALA A 69 -0.05 14.84 -9.09
N ARG A 70 -0.37 14.11 -8.01
CA ARG A 70 0.36 14.13 -6.74
C ARG A 70 0.94 12.75 -6.43
N PRO A 71 2.03 12.67 -5.64
CA PRO A 71 2.59 11.40 -5.23
C PRO A 71 1.57 10.51 -4.53
N LEU A 72 1.50 9.26 -4.94
CA LEU A 72 0.73 8.22 -4.27
C LEU A 72 1.50 7.74 -3.04
N HIS A 73 1.01 8.07 -1.85
CA HIS A 73 1.55 7.51 -0.60
C HIS A 73 1.00 6.10 -0.39
N LEU A 74 1.84 5.08 -0.46
CA LEU A 74 1.46 3.67 -0.35
C LEU A 74 2.03 3.06 0.94
N PHE A 75 1.12 2.70 1.86
CA PHE A 75 1.39 1.94 3.07
C PHE A 75 0.78 0.56 2.88
N ALA A 76 1.55 -0.51 3.08
CA ALA A 76 1.07 -1.85 2.80
C ALA A 76 1.57 -2.87 3.83
N ALA A 77 0.62 -3.57 4.45
CA ALA A 77 0.85 -4.80 5.19
C ALA A 77 0.51 -5.98 4.29
N ALA A 78 1.48 -6.42 3.49
CA ALA A 78 1.28 -7.47 2.50
C ALA A 78 2.47 -8.41 2.32
N PRO A 79 2.22 -9.65 1.84
CA PRO A 79 3.31 -10.54 1.47
C PRO A 79 4.17 -9.93 0.36
N ASN A 80 5.47 -10.21 0.39
CA ASN A 80 6.42 -9.68 -0.58
C ASN A 80 6.04 -9.99 -2.04
N ALA A 81 5.46 -11.18 -2.30
CA ALA A 81 5.01 -11.55 -3.64
C ALA A 81 3.96 -10.57 -4.20
N LEU A 82 2.98 -10.16 -3.37
CA LEU A 82 1.97 -9.17 -3.75
C LEU A 82 2.61 -7.82 -4.08
N LEU A 83 3.49 -7.35 -3.20
CA LEU A 83 4.20 -6.07 -3.40
C LEU A 83 5.10 -6.09 -4.64
N PHE A 84 5.74 -7.22 -4.92
CA PHE A 84 6.56 -7.42 -6.11
C PHE A 84 5.72 -7.28 -7.39
N PHE A 85 4.60 -8.01 -7.50
CA PHE A 85 3.71 -7.90 -8.66
C PHE A 85 3.11 -6.49 -8.79
N LEU A 86 2.74 -5.86 -7.67
CA LEU A 86 2.24 -4.49 -7.68
C LEU A 86 3.29 -3.50 -8.19
N GLY A 87 4.56 -3.69 -7.82
CA GLY A 87 5.71 -2.92 -8.31
C GLY A 87 5.89 -3.05 -9.82
N GLN A 88 5.69 -4.24 -10.40
CA GLN A 88 5.74 -4.43 -11.85
C GLN A 88 4.64 -3.63 -12.58
N LEU A 89 3.48 -3.45 -11.96
CA LEU A 89 2.35 -2.69 -12.51
C LEU A 89 2.46 -1.17 -12.25
N ALA A 90 3.43 -0.74 -11.45
CA ALA A 90 3.48 0.60 -10.87
C ALA A 90 3.74 1.74 -11.86
N ARG A 91 4.27 1.44 -13.06
CA ARG A 91 4.51 2.45 -14.11
C ARG A 91 3.26 3.28 -14.43
N SER A 92 2.08 2.67 -14.33
CA SER A 92 0.80 3.34 -14.60
C SER A 92 0.24 4.17 -13.43
N PHE A 93 0.90 4.17 -12.27
CA PHE A 93 0.37 4.77 -11.03
C PHE A 93 0.76 6.24 -10.86
N GLY A 94 1.66 6.77 -11.68
CA GLY A 94 2.33 8.04 -11.41
C GLY A 94 3.42 7.87 -10.35
N GLU A 95 3.87 8.96 -9.75
CA GLU A 95 4.89 8.92 -8.70
C GLU A 95 4.34 8.19 -7.46
N VAL A 96 5.07 7.20 -6.94
CA VAL A 96 4.68 6.45 -5.74
C VAL A 96 5.73 6.62 -4.66
N GLN A 97 5.32 7.05 -3.47
CA GLN A 97 6.13 7.01 -2.26
C GLN A 97 5.71 5.80 -1.42
N LEU A 98 6.64 4.84 -1.27
CA LEU A 98 6.47 3.68 -0.41
C LEU A 98 6.84 4.01 1.04
N TYR A 99 6.15 3.33 1.96
CA TYR A 99 6.36 3.41 3.39
C TYR A 99 6.52 2.01 3.96
N GLU A 100 7.58 1.82 4.74
CA GLU A 100 7.86 0.58 5.44
C GLU A 100 7.58 0.74 6.93
N HIS A 101 7.00 -0.29 7.52
CA HIS A 101 6.77 -0.32 8.96
C HIS A 101 8.10 -0.52 9.68
N ASP A 102 8.39 0.32 10.66
CA ASP A 102 9.58 0.21 11.49
C ASP A 102 9.30 -0.69 12.71
N PHE A 103 9.50 -1.99 12.50
CA PHE A 103 9.37 -3.03 13.51
C PHE A 103 10.33 -2.85 14.70
N GLY A 104 11.43 -2.12 14.53
CA GLY A 104 12.45 -1.93 15.58
C GLY A 104 12.06 -0.88 16.62
N SER A 105 11.18 0.05 16.27
CA SER A 105 10.81 1.17 17.15
C SER A 105 9.88 0.79 18.30
N GLY A 106 9.12 -0.30 18.17
CA GLY A 106 8.06 -0.69 19.11
C GLY A 106 6.91 0.32 19.24
N LYS A 107 6.84 1.34 18.38
CA LYS A 107 5.83 2.41 18.45
C LYS A 107 4.69 2.13 17.48
N PRO A 108 3.42 2.30 17.90
CA PRO A 108 2.30 2.30 16.98
C PRO A 108 2.47 3.36 15.89
N GLY A 109 2.09 3.04 14.66
CA GLY A 109 2.22 3.91 13.50
C GLY A 109 3.66 4.31 13.15
N ALA A 110 4.65 3.49 13.50
CA ALA A 110 6.03 3.73 13.10
C ALA A 110 6.23 3.33 11.63
N TYR A 111 6.35 4.34 10.77
CA TYR A 111 6.72 4.15 9.38
C TYR A 111 7.90 5.02 9.01
N VAL A 112 8.69 4.55 8.05
CA VAL A 112 9.73 5.31 7.38
C VAL A 112 9.42 5.39 5.89
N ARG A 113 9.79 6.51 5.26
CA ARG A 113 9.77 6.60 3.80
C ARG A 113 10.87 5.68 3.28
N SER A 114 10.52 4.73 2.42
CA SER A 114 11.49 3.85 1.78
C SER A 114 11.73 4.30 0.34
N LEU A 115 11.25 3.53 -0.62
CA LEU A 115 11.49 3.75 -2.03
C LEU A 115 10.52 4.78 -2.62
N ARG A 116 11.00 5.50 -3.63
CA ARG A 116 10.18 6.32 -4.50
C ARG A 116 10.23 5.73 -5.90
N LEU A 117 9.08 5.33 -6.42
CA LEU A 117 8.98 4.82 -7.78
C LEU A 117 8.77 6.00 -8.74
N PRO A 118 9.61 6.15 -9.77
CA PRO A 118 9.50 7.25 -10.73
C PRO A 118 8.24 7.09 -11.59
N VAL A 119 7.80 8.19 -12.18
CA VAL A 119 6.83 8.16 -13.27
C VAL A 119 7.49 7.46 -14.46
N GLY A 120 6.80 6.47 -15.02
CA GLY A 120 7.26 5.75 -16.22
C GLY A 120 7.10 6.56 -17.50
#